data_AF-A8I1Y1-F1
#
_entry.id   AF-A8I1Y1-F1
#
_cell.length_a   1.000
_cell.length_b   1.000
_cell.length_c   1.000
_cell.angle_alpha   90.00
_cell.angle_beta   90.00
_cell.angle_gamma   90.00
#
_symmetry.space_group_name_H-M   'P 1'
#
loop_
_entity.id
_entity.type
_entity.pdbx_description
1 polymer ?
#
loop_
_entity_poly.entity_id
_entity_poly.type
_entity_poly.pdbx_seq_one_letter_code
_entity_poly.pdbx_strand_id
1 'polypeptide(L)'
;MNRTLRAFLIAPLWAPALTGLQMFLFGLPRSMGPLDPTEWLLLSLVLSLLLGCAGVWTLGVLIHRLLAARRITALWRHIAIWFAAGLAVRMLLLVATWAPTGGLAFGLSELQGAMQTRPLFLLSGGLAGALMGGTIWLMAGIGRPGALGPSSAK
;
A
#
# COMPACT_ATOMS: atom_id res chain seq x y z
N MET A 1 -7.31 18.69 -14.92
CA MET A 1 -7.84 17.65 -14.01
C MET A 1 -7.49 16.19 -14.39
N ASN A 2 -6.63 15.90 -15.39
CA ASN A 2 -6.41 14.51 -15.87
C ASN A 2 -5.20 13.74 -15.29
N ARG A 3 -4.19 14.41 -14.70
CA ARG A 3 -2.94 13.73 -14.31
C ARG A 3 -3.01 13.08 -12.94
N THR A 4 -3.54 13.79 -11.95
CA THR A 4 -3.73 13.28 -10.59
C THR A 4 -4.70 12.11 -10.58
N LEU A 5 -5.84 12.21 -11.28
CA LEU A 5 -6.80 11.09 -11.37
C LEU A 5 -6.16 9.83 -11.94
N ARG A 6 -5.38 9.94 -13.02
CA ARG A 6 -4.62 8.80 -13.57
C ARG A 6 -3.63 8.22 -12.57
N ALA A 7 -2.97 9.07 -11.79
CA ALA A 7 -2.07 8.63 -10.73
C ALA A 7 -2.78 7.79 -9.66
N PHE A 8 -3.97 8.23 -9.25
CA PHE A 8 -4.81 7.50 -8.28
C PHE A 8 -5.42 6.21 -8.86
N LEU A 9 -5.55 6.08 -10.19
CA LEU A 9 -6.00 4.85 -10.85
C LEU A 9 -4.86 3.85 -11.04
N ILE A 10 -3.63 4.31 -11.32
CA ILE A 10 -2.49 3.43 -11.59
C ILE A 10 -1.79 3.00 -10.30
N ALA A 11 -1.66 3.89 -9.31
CA ALA A 11 -0.97 3.58 -8.06
C ALA A 11 -1.49 2.31 -7.36
N PRO A 12 -2.82 2.08 -7.22
CA PRO A 12 -3.36 0.87 -6.60
C PRO A 12 -2.91 -0.44 -7.27
N LEU A 13 -2.59 -0.43 -8.57
CA LEU A 13 -2.19 -1.62 -9.33
C LEU A 13 -0.87 -2.23 -8.84
N TRP A 14 -0.06 -1.47 -8.10
CA TRP A 14 1.14 -2.01 -7.46
C TRP A 14 0.81 -3.02 -6.36
N ALA A 15 -0.33 -2.92 -5.67
CA ALA A 15 -0.72 -3.87 -4.64
C ALA A 15 -0.95 -5.30 -5.18
N PRO A 16 -1.82 -5.53 -6.19
CA PRO A 16 -1.97 -6.85 -6.78
C PRO A 16 -0.69 -7.32 -7.50
N ALA A 17 0.06 -6.43 -8.16
CA ALA A 17 1.32 -6.80 -8.81
C ALA A 17 2.34 -7.37 -7.81
N LEU A 18 2.52 -6.71 -6.66
CA LEU A 18 3.42 -7.20 -5.60
C LEU A 18 2.87 -8.44 -4.90
N THR A 19 1.55 -8.58 -4.79
CA THR A 19 0.93 -9.80 -4.25
C THR A 19 1.21 -10.99 -5.15
N GLY A 20 1.02 -10.84 -6.46
CA GLY A 20 1.35 -11.87 -7.44
C GLY A 20 2.85 -12.23 -7.42
N LEU A 21 3.73 -11.23 -7.34
CA LEU A 21 5.17 -11.45 -7.21
C LEU A 21 5.52 -12.20 -5.93
N GLN A 22 4.90 -11.86 -4.79
CA GLN A 22 5.11 -12.60 -3.55
C GLN A 22 4.67 -14.05 -3.65
N MET A 23 3.49 -14.30 -4.23
CA MET A 23 2.99 -15.67 -4.40
C MET A 23 3.87 -16.48 -5.34
N PHE A 24 4.42 -15.85 -6.38
CA PHE A 24 5.39 -16.49 -7.27
C PHE A 24 6.69 -16.85 -6.54
N LEU A 25 7.24 -15.95 -5.72
CA LEU A 25 8.52 -16.15 -5.04
C LEU A 25 8.44 -17.08 -3.82
N PHE A 26 7.34 -17.00 -3.06
CA PHE A 26 7.19 -17.70 -1.77
C PHE A 26 6.20 -18.88 -1.83
N GLY A 27 5.53 -19.06 -2.97
CA GLY A 27 4.50 -20.08 -3.16
C GLY A 27 3.17 -19.72 -2.50
N LEU A 28 2.14 -20.46 -2.89
CA LEU A 28 0.84 -20.42 -2.22
C LEU A 28 0.91 -21.24 -0.91
N PRO A 29 0.31 -20.77 0.19
CA PRO A 29 0.28 -21.54 1.42
C PRO A 29 -0.47 -22.86 1.21
N ARG A 30 0.19 -23.99 1.44
CA ARG A 30 -0.35 -25.35 1.14
C ARG A 30 -1.54 -25.78 2.02
N SER A 31 -1.89 -25.01 3.05
CA SER A 31 -2.85 -25.42 4.09
C SER A 31 -4.18 -24.67 4.04
N MET A 32 -4.55 -24.09 2.91
CA MET A 32 -5.65 -23.12 2.85
C MET A 32 -6.96 -23.74 2.33
N GLY A 33 -7.62 -24.53 3.17
CA GLY A 33 -9.05 -24.84 3.00
C GLY A 33 -9.42 -25.56 1.69
N PRO A 34 -10.71 -25.50 1.28
CA PRO A 34 -11.25 -26.29 0.16
C PRO A 34 -11.06 -25.64 -1.22
N LEU A 35 -10.46 -24.44 -1.31
CA LEU A 35 -10.32 -23.70 -2.55
C LEU A 35 -9.09 -24.17 -3.35
N ASP A 36 -9.23 -24.20 -4.66
CA ASP A 36 -8.12 -24.54 -5.54
C ASP A 36 -7.02 -23.45 -5.54
N PRO A 37 -5.75 -23.79 -5.84
CA PRO A 37 -4.64 -22.82 -5.85
C PRO A 37 -4.91 -21.59 -6.75
N THR A 38 -5.58 -21.80 -7.88
CA THR A 38 -5.95 -20.72 -8.81
C THR A 38 -7.01 -19.79 -8.20
N GLU A 39 -7.98 -20.33 -7.47
CA GLU A 39 -9.02 -19.54 -6.79
C GLU A 39 -8.41 -18.70 -5.67
N TRP A 40 -7.46 -19.26 -4.93
CA TRP A 40 -6.70 -18.52 -3.91
C TRP A 40 -5.89 -17.37 -4.50
N LEU A 41 -5.24 -17.60 -5.64
CA LEU A 41 -4.52 -16.57 -6.36
C LEU A 41 -5.48 -15.43 -6.77
N LEU A 42 -6.60 -15.77 -7.41
CA LEU A 42 -7.60 -14.79 -7.85
C LEU A 42 -8.18 -14.01 -6.68
N LEU A 43 -8.58 -14.69 -5.61
CA LEU A 43 -9.12 -14.06 -4.40
C LEU A 43 -8.10 -13.08 -3.80
N SER A 44 -6.85 -13.50 -3.70
CA SER A 44 -5.78 -12.67 -3.13
C SER A 44 -5.48 -11.46 -4.01
N LEU A 45 -5.48 -11.60 -5.32
CA LEU A 45 -5.32 -10.48 -6.25
C LEU A 45 -6.48 -9.49 -6.15
N VAL A 46 -7.72 -9.97 -6.09
CA VAL A 46 -8.92 -9.13 -5.93
C VAL A 46 -8.91 -8.40 -4.59
N LEU A 47 -8.62 -9.10 -3.50
CA LEU A 47 -8.52 -8.48 -2.17
C LEU A 47 -7.40 -7.45 -2.10
N SER A 48 -6.23 -7.76 -2.67
CA SER A 48 -5.11 -6.80 -2.73
C SER A 48 -5.44 -5.59 -3.60
N LEU A 49 -6.18 -5.76 -4.69
CA LEU A 49 -6.67 -4.64 -5.50
C LEU A 49 -7.66 -3.78 -4.71
N LEU A 50 -8.64 -4.39 -4.04
CA LEU A 50 -9.63 -3.68 -3.23
C LEU A 50 -8.96 -2.91 -2.08
N LEU A 51 -8.05 -3.55 -1.35
CA LEU A 51 -7.26 -2.93 -0.28
C LEU A 51 -6.34 -1.84 -0.82
N GLY A 52 -5.71 -2.06 -1.97
CA GLY A 52 -4.89 -1.05 -2.65
C GLY A 52 -5.71 0.18 -3.04
N CYS A 53 -6.88 -0.02 -3.65
CA CYS A 53 -7.80 1.05 -4.02
C CYS A 53 -8.31 1.80 -2.79
N ALA A 54 -8.80 1.08 -1.78
CA ALA A 54 -9.31 1.66 -0.54
C ALA A 54 -8.21 2.43 0.21
N GLY A 55 -7.01 1.86 0.34
CA GLY A 55 -5.85 2.49 0.98
C GLY A 55 -5.40 3.74 0.24
N VAL A 56 -5.29 3.71 -1.09
CA VAL A 56 -4.92 4.88 -1.89
C VAL A 56 -5.99 5.97 -1.81
N TRP A 57 -7.28 5.62 -1.81
CA TRP A 57 -8.35 6.61 -1.71
C TRP A 57 -8.50 7.23 -0.33
N THR A 58 -8.29 6.46 0.74
CA THR A 58 -8.43 6.95 2.12
C THR A 58 -7.13 7.60 2.60
N LEU A 59 -6.09 6.79 2.80
CA LEU A 59 -4.79 7.22 3.28
C LEU A 59 -4.04 8.02 2.22
N GLY A 60 -4.10 7.62 0.95
CA GLY A 60 -3.34 8.29 -0.10
C GLY A 60 -3.79 9.72 -0.36
N VAL A 61 -5.10 9.99 -0.36
CA VAL A 61 -5.64 11.36 -0.44
C VAL A 61 -5.22 12.18 0.77
N LEU A 62 -5.30 11.60 1.98
CA LEU A 62 -4.93 12.29 3.22
C LEU A 62 -3.43 12.64 3.23
N ILE A 63 -2.57 11.67 2.90
CA ILE A 63 -1.12 11.85 2.81
C ILE A 63 -0.80 12.90 1.75
N HIS A 64 -1.40 12.81 0.55
CA HIS A 64 -1.18 13.79 -0.50
C HIS A 64 -1.56 15.21 -0.06
N ARG A 65 -2.72 15.38 0.58
CA ARG A 65 -3.16 16.68 1.13
C ARG A 65 -2.20 17.20 2.21
N LEU A 66 -1.75 16.34 3.10
CA LEU A 66 -0.81 16.70 4.16
C LEU A 66 0.56 17.14 3.59
N LEU A 67 1.07 16.41 2.60
CA LEU A 67 2.33 16.72 1.94
C LEU A 67 2.24 18.03 1.15
N ALA A 68 1.13 18.26 0.45
CA ALA A 68 0.86 19.51 -0.25
C ALA A 68 0.76 20.69 0.72
N ALA A 69 0.05 20.53 1.84
CA ALA A 69 -0.07 21.58 2.87
C ALA A 69 1.30 21.94 3.47
N ARG A 70 2.19 20.96 3.66
CA ARG A 70 3.55 21.18 4.16
C ARG A 70 4.58 21.55 3.09
N ARG A 71 4.14 21.77 1.83
CA ARG A 71 5.01 22.07 0.67
C ARG A 71 6.16 21.08 0.53
N ILE A 72 5.94 19.82 0.91
CA ILE A 72 6.93 18.77 0.73
C ILE A 72 6.90 18.41 -0.75
N THR A 73 7.99 18.69 -1.47
CA THR A 73 8.08 18.44 -2.91
C THR A 73 9.15 17.42 -3.27
N ALA A 74 10.02 17.06 -2.32
CA ALA A 74 11.08 16.08 -2.55
C ALA A 74 10.51 14.67 -2.73
N LEU A 75 10.97 13.97 -3.79
CA LEU A 75 10.59 12.60 -4.11
C LEU A 75 10.91 11.65 -2.96
N TRP A 76 12.11 11.74 -2.38
CA TRP A 76 12.53 10.84 -1.30
C TRP A 76 11.63 10.94 -0.06
N ARG A 77 11.11 12.14 0.24
CA ARG A 77 10.16 12.35 1.36
C ARG A 77 8.80 11.70 1.07
N HIS A 78 8.33 11.80 -0.17
CA HIS A 78 7.11 11.12 -0.60
C HIS A 78 7.26 9.60 -0.48
N ILE A 79 8.34 9.06 -1.04
CA ILE A 79 8.63 7.62 -0.97
C ILE A 79 8.70 7.16 0.49
N ALA A 80 9.44 7.86 1.36
CA ALA A 80 9.60 7.47 2.76
C ALA A 80 8.27 7.48 3.53
N ILE A 81 7.44 8.51 3.35
CA ILE A 81 6.16 8.63 4.05
C ILE A 81 5.17 7.58 3.57
N TRP A 82 5.10 7.36 2.27
CA TRP A 82 4.26 6.31 1.71
C TRP A 82 4.74 4.90 2.06
N PHE A 83 6.06 4.70 2.15
CA PHE A 83 6.64 3.46 2.65
C PHE A 83 6.22 3.19 4.09
N ALA A 84 6.36 4.18 4.98
CA ALA A 84 5.95 4.05 6.37
C ALA A 84 4.45 3.77 6.50
N ALA A 85 3.61 4.45 5.71
CA ALA A 85 2.17 4.22 5.69
C ALA A 85 1.81 2.81 5.20
N GLY A 86 2.41 2.36 4.09
CA GLY A 86 2.17 1.01 3.56
C GLY A 86 2.65 -0.09 4.52
N LEU A 87 3.78 0.13 5.19
CA LEU A 87 4.29 -0.77 6.23
C LEU A 87 3.32 -0.82 7.42
N ALA A 88 2.85 0.32 7.92
CA ALA A 88 1.90 0.38 9.03
C ALA A 88 0.57 -0.31 8.69
N VAL A 89 0.02 -0.08 7.49
CA VAL A 89 -1.19 -0.77 7.02
C VAL A 89 -0.98 -2.28 6.97
N ARG A 90 0.17 -2.74 6.47
CA ARG A 90 0.49 -4.18 6.43
C ARG A 90 0.56 -4.80 7.81
N MET A 91 1.19 -4.12 8.77
CA MET A 91 1.26 -4.57 10.16
C MET A 91 -0.14 -4.62 10.80
N LEU A 92 -0.95 -3.58 10.60
CA LEU A 92 -2.33 -3.51 11.09
C LEU A 92 -3.19 -4.63 10.50
N LEU A 93 -3.10 -4.88 9.19
CA LEU A 93 -3.83 -5.96 8.54
C LEU A 93 -3.43 -7.33 9.09
N LEU A 94 -2.14 -7.56 9.35
CA LEU A 94 -1.69 -8.80 9.96
C LEU A 94 -2.30 -9.01 11.35
N VAL A 95 -2.23 -7.98 12.21
CA VAL A 95 -2.84 -8.04 13.56
C VAL A 95 -4.35 -8.25 13.46
N ALA A 96 -5.03 -7.51 12.59
CA ALA A 96 -6.47 -7.60 12.39
C ALA A 96 -6.94 -8.95 11.84
N THR A 97 -6.11 -9.63 11.03
CA THR A 97 -6.41 -10.96 10.48
C THR A 97 -6.51 -12.00 11.58
N TRP A 98 -5.68 -11.89 12.61
CA TRP A 98 -5.58 -12.86 13.71
C TRP A 98 -6.38 -12.47 14.96
N ALA A 99 -6.83 -11.22 15.04
CA ALA A 99 -7.64 -10.73 16.16
C ALA A 99 -8.93 -11.53 16.41
N PRO A 100 -9.68 -12.03 15.40
CA PRO A 100 -10.88 -12.83 15.62
C PRO A 100 -10.60 -14.21 16.25
N THR A 101 -9.43 -14.79 16.01
CA THR A 101 -9.05 -16.13 16.49
C THR A 101 -8.57 -16.15 17.93
N GLY A 102 -7.83 -15.13 18.37
CA GLY A 102 -7.17 -15.13 19.69
C GLY A 102 -7.08 -13.76 20.36
N GLY A 103 -7.82 -12.77 19.85
CA GLY A 103 -7.77 -11.39 20.32
C GLY A 103 -6.55 -10.60 19.83
N LEU A 104 -6.49 -9.32 20.23
CA LEU A 104 -5.41 -8.41 19.82
C LEU A 104 -4.03 -8.87 20.26
N ALA A 105 -3.91 -9.50 21.44
CA ALA A 105 -2.64 -10.00 21.95
C ALA A 105 -2.05 -11.08 21.04
N PHE A 106 -2.89 -11.99 20.52
CA PHE A 106 -2.47 -13.02 19.57
C PHE A 106 -2.04 -12.41 18.23
N GLY A 107 -2.79 -11.42 17.72
CA GLY A 107 -2.37 -10.70 16.52
C GLY A 107 -1.02 -9.98 16.67
N LEU A 108 -0.74 -9.43 17.86
CA LEU A 108 0.56 -8.81 18.17
C LEU A 108 1.69 -9.84 18.27
N SER A 109 1.45 -11.03 18.85
CA SER A 109 2.46 -12.10 18.87
C SER A 109 2.76 -12.62 17.46
N GLU A 110 1.74 -12.74 16.59
CA GLU A 110 1.92 -13.09 15.18
C GLU A 110 2.71 -12.02 14.41
N LEU A 111 2.46 -10.75 14.68
CA LEU A 111 3.27 -9.66 14.13
C LEU A 111 4.73 -9.76 14.57
N GLN A 112 4.98 -10.01 15.87
CA GLN A 112 6.33 -10.20 16.39
C GLN A 112 7.01 -11.42 15.74
N GLY A 113 6.29 -12.53 15.58
CA GLY A 113 6.78 -13.72 14.89
C GLY A 113 7.10 -13.44 13.42
N ALA A 114 6.26 -12.69 12.71
CA ALA A 114 6.49 -12.29 11.32
C ALA A 114 7.71 -11.36 11.18
N MET A 115 7.96 -10.47 12.13
CA MET A 115 9.16 -9.62 12.11
C MET A 115 10.45 -10.43 12.18
N GLN A 116 10.44 -11.55 12.92
CA GLN A 116 11.62 -12.40 13.08
C GLN A 116 11.78 -13.42 11.94
N THR A 117 10.67 -14.03 11.51
CA THR A 117 10.71 -15.18 10.59
C THR A 117 10.49 -14.79 9.13
N ARG A 118 9.75 -13.71 8.87
CA ARG A 118 9.33 -13.30 7.51
C ARG A 118 9.40 -11.78 7.33
N PRO A 119 10.54 -11.11 7.61
CA PRO A 119 10.64 -9.66 7.52
C PRO A 119 10.32 -9.13 6.11
N LEU A 120 10.69 -9.86 5.07
CA LEU A 120 10.39 -9.50 3.67
C LEU A 120 8.89 -9.44 3.38
N PHE A 121 8.09 -10.27 4.06
CA PHE A 121 6.64 -10.24 3.93
C PHE A 121 6.04 -8.92 4.47
N LEU A 122 6.58 -8.39 5.56
CA LEU A 122 6.17 -7.10 6.12
C LEU A 122 6.68 -5.94 5.25
N LEU A 123 7.95 -5.99 4.85
CA LEU A 123 8.59 -4.96 4.02
C LEU A 123 7.91 -4.79 2.65
N SER A 124 7.26 -5.82 2.13
CA SER A 124 6.47 -5.73 0.90
C SER A 124 5.34 -4.69 0.97
N GLY A 125 4.73 -4.49 2.15
CA GLY A 125 3.72 -3.47 2.36
C GLY A 125 4.31 -2.07 2.26
N GLY A 126 5.50 -1.89 2.82
CA GLY A 126 6.27 -0.65 2.67
C GLY A 126 6.68 -0.41 1.22
N LEU A 127 7.17 -1.44 0.52
CA LEU A 127 7.52 -1.35 -0.90
C LEU A 127 6.30 -0.97 -1.77
N ALA A 128 5.14 -1.58 -1.51
CA ALA A 128 3.88 -1.22 -2.16
C ALA A 128 3.56 0.26 -1.95
N GLY A 129 3.63 0.73 -0.70
CA GLY A 129 3.47 2.13 -0.37
C GLY A 129 4.45 3.02 -1.13
N ALA A 130 5.75 2.73 -1.10
CA ALA A 130 6.78 3.47 -1.83
C ALA A 130 6.49 3.61 -3.32
N LEU A 131 6.12 2.51 -3.99
CA LEU A 131 5.78 2.50 -5.41
C LEU A 131 4.53 3.33 -5.71
N MET A 132 3.50 3.23 -4.86
CA MET A 132 2.30 4.07 -4.94
C MET A 132 2.65 5.56 -4.79
N GLY A 133 3.42 5.91 -3.77
CA GLY A 133 3.85 7.29 -3.49
C GLY A 133 4.71 7.88 -4.59
N GLY A 134 5.65 7.09 -5.14
CA GLY A 134 6.47 7.46 -6.29
C GLY A 134 5.62 7.68 -7.55
N THR A 135 4.66 6.79 -7.80
CA THR A 135 3.72 6.91 -8.94
C THR A 135 2.91 8.20 -8.82
N ILE A 136 2.38 8.49 -7.63
CA ILE A 136 1.60 9.71 -7.37
C ILE A 136 2.48 10.96 -7.53
N TRP A 137 3.70 10.95 -6.99
CA TRP A 137 4.62 12.07 -7.14
C TRP A 137 4.95 12.37 -8.61
N LEU A 138 5.33 11.33 -9.36
CA LEU A 138 5.72 11.44 -10.77
C LEU A 138 4.55 11.91 -11.64
N MET A 139 3.37 11.32 -11.47
CA MET A 139 2.23 11.58 -12.33
C MET A 139 1.49 12.87 -11.95
N ALA A 140 1.34 13.17 -10.66
CA ALA A 140 0.74 14.43 -10.22
C ALA A 140 1.70 15.63 -10.45
N GLY A 141 2.97 15.39 -10.78
CA GLY A 141 3.95 16.44 -11.09
C GLY A 141 4.36 17.24 -9.86
N ILE A 142 4.29 16.61 -8.68
CA ILE A 142 4.71 17.19 -7.41
C ILE A 142 6.21 17.47 -7.52
N GLY A 143 6.65 18.72 -7.39
CA GLY A 143 8.05 19.11 -7.57
C GLY A 143 8.38 19.81 -8.88
N ARG A 144 7.42 19.96 -9.81
CA ARG A 144 7.58 20.89 -10.93
C ARG A 144 7.27 22.34 -10.50
N PRO A 145 8.09 23.34 -10.86
CA PRO A 145 7.76 24.74 -10.64
C PRO A 145 6.38 25.05 -11.26
N GLY A 146 5.43 25.55 -10.47
CA GLY A 146 4.07 25.89 -10.93
C GLY A 146 2.99 24.82 -10.70
N ALA A 147 3.33 23.59 -10.27
CA ALA A 147 2.33 22.54 -10.04
C ALA A 147 1.42 22.77 -8.81
N LEU A 148 1.82 23.66 -7.90
CA LEU A 148 1.06 24.07 -6.70
C LEU A 148 0.57 25.53 -6.79
N GLY A 149 0.54 26.10 -8.01
CA GLY A 149 0.09 27.46 -8.23
C GLY A 149 -1.36 27.68 -7.76
N PRO A 150 -1.69 28.86 -7.20
CA PRO A 150 -3.00 29.12 -6.62
C PRO A 150 -4.10 29.01 -7.69
N SER A 151 -4.91 27.97 -7.58
CA SER A 151 -6.22 27.90 -8.23
C SER A 151 -7.23 28.75 -7.45
N SER A 152 -7.02 30.07 -7.37
CA SER A 152 -8.07 31.08 -7.16
C SER A 152 -7.49 32.50 -7.26
N ALA A 153 -7.34 32.97 -8.48
CA ALA A 153 -7.58 34.38 -8.78
C ALA A 153 -8.69 34.40 -9.82
N LYS A 154 -9.94 34.35 -9.33
CA LYS A 154 -11.18 34.84 -9.95
C LYS A 154 -12.36 34.43 -9.07
#